data_AF-A0A2R5LK66-F1
#
_entry.id   AF-A0A2R5LK66-F1
#
_cell.length_a   1.000
_cell.length_b   1.000
_cell.length_c   1.000
_cell.angle_alpha   90.00
_cell.angle_beta   90.00
_cell.angle_gamma   90.00
#
_symmetry.space_group_name_H-M   'P 1'
#
loop_
_entity.id
_entity.type
_entity.pdbx_description
1 polymer ?
#
loop_
_entity_poly.entity_id
_entity_poly.type
_entity_poly.pdbx_seq_one_letter_code
_entity_poly.pdbx_strand_id
1 'polypeptide(L)'
;TCESGMSGSVSTRTRTVRATQPFSPDVKLGVRSNKKKHRKTQPKLRPCIKCSKSSRLPHKSLCAVCMEVCADPQFQANVKQTQLEEKKRYLDEAQAFAADLAKSINNPAAERLYCPVFRTPHGGCGCMQKYLVGTDDGTHNRARILLQLLQEAKRLAQQKCYNWSDAKCRRGGQSVGLGNGQKRSSSFELFVAEHRPRLRDLQLCERATQRVLFYSNNFLHRVLKTEPNKGQRIQRTKGKAALGLLQPIEELPSEACCRRRCTALARQYRTLVQQWRDRSQMGQMETRRVLAEMLTPCAATATNCYKFISWVTGCSFTTISRVSRQMQETGGDRDPPEHGLKKLFQSKNLPEEGDEQTSTLHDIT
;
A
#
# COMPACT_ATOMS: atom_id res chain seq x y z
N THR A 1 58.40 39.03 42.25
CA THR A 1 58.11 37.70 42.83
C THR A 1 57.16 36.98 41.91
N CYS A 2 57.65 35.87 41.32
CA CYS A 2 56.94 34.66 40.85
C CYS A 2 55.84 34.84 39.77
N GLU A 3 56.06 34.39 38.52
CA GLU A 3 55.85 32.99 38.04
C GLU A 3 54.36 32.57 38.15
N SER A 4 53.62 32.17 37.11
CA SER A 4 53.73 30.97 36.26
C SER A 4 52.55 31.04 35.25
N GLY A 5 52.58 30.61 33.99
CA GLY A 5 53.15 29.37 33.47
C GLY A 5 52.11 28.23 33.53
N MET A 6 51.17 28.14 32.59
CA MET A 6 50.36 26.91 32.40
C MET A 6 50.45 26.42 30.95
N SER A 7 51.31 25.42 30.80
CA SER A 7 51.48 24.53 29.66
C SER A 7 50.37 23.47 29.61
N GLY A 8 49.59 23.42 28.53
CA GLY A 8 48.66 22.34 28.24
C GLY A 8 49.33 21.23 27.45
N SER A 9 49.54 20.07 28.09
CA SER A 9 50.13 18.86 27.52
C SER A 9 49.21 18.18 26.48
N VAL A 10 49.74 17.91 25.29
CA VAL A 10 49.10 17.06 24.26
C VAL A 10 49.34 15.59 24.60
N SER A 11 48.26 14.86 24.91
CA SER A 11 48.29 13.41 25.17
C SER A 11 48.15 12.63 23.86
N THR A 12 49.26 12.06 23.37
CA THR A 12 49.27 11.09 22.27
C THR A 12 48.89 9.71 22.78
N ARG A 13 47.69 9.23 22.44
CA ARG A 13 47.29 7.83 22.67
C ARG A 13 47.79 6.94 21.53
N THR A 14 48.76 6.10 21.86
CA THR A 14 49.27 4.99 21.06
C THR A 14 48.20 3.90 20.91
N ARG A 15 47.86 3.56 19.66
CA ARG A 15 46.90 2.50 19.32
C ARG A 15 47.65 1.17 19.16
N THR A 16 47.54 0.31 20.16
CA THR A 16 48.04 -1.08 20.10
C THR A 16 47.14 -1.92 19.18
N VAL A 17 47.75 -2.48 18.14
CA VAL A 17 47.12 -3.45 17.23
C VAL A 17 47.15 -4.82 17.93
N ARG A 18 45.98 -5.35 18.27
CA ARG A 18 45.86 -6.74 18.77
C ARG A 18 45.92 -7.70 17.59
N ALA A 19 46.86 -8.64 17.70
CA ALA A 19 47.00 -9.79 16.83
C ALA A 19 45.73 -10.66 16.85
N THR A 20 45.24 -10.99 15.66
CA THR A 20 44.17 -11.97 15.44
C THR A 20 44.75 -13.38 15.55
N GLN A 21 44.23 -14.19 16.48
CA GLN A 21 44.43 -15.63 16.49
C GLN A 21 43.49 -16.35 15.51
N PRO A 22 43.86 -17.55 15.04
CA PRO A 22 43.24 -18.22 13.91
C PRO A 22 41.92 -18.91 14.27
N PHE A 23 41.03 -18.89 13.28
CA PHE A 23 39.75 -19.58 13.21
C PHE A 23 39.85 -21.08 13.56
N SER A 24 38.99 -21.55 14.45
CA SER A 24 38.62 -22.97 14.54
C SER A 24 37.39 -23.24 13.66
N PRO A 25 37.36 -24.35 12.89
CA PRO A 25 36.30 -24.67 11.94
C PRO A 25 35.10 -25.32 12.65
N ASP A 26 33.94 -25.32 11.98
CA ASP A 26 32.74 -26.14 12.26
C ASP A 26 31.43 -25.42 12.60
N VAL A 27 31.17 -24.31 11.93
CA VAL A 27 29.78 -23.96 11.56
C VAL A 27 29.72 -23.62 10.06
N LYS A 28 29.45 -24.63 9.23
CA LYS A 28 29.17 -24.44 7.79
C LYS A 28 27.75 -23.87 7.61
N LEU A 29 27.57 -22.57 7.87
CA LEU A 29 26.45 -21.84 7.28
C LEU A 29 26.76 -21.64 5.81
N GLY A 30 25.93 -22.22 4.94
CA GLY A 30 26.12 -22.20 3.48
C GLY A 30 26.48 -20.80 2.98
N VAL A 31 27.74 -20.62 2.62
CA VAL A 31 28.25 -19.48 1.86
C VAL A 31 27.30 -19.32 0.68
N ARG A 32 26.70 -18.13 0.55
CA ARG A 32 25.88 -17.75 -0.60
C ARG A 32 26.61 -18.23 -1.85
N SER A 33 26.12 -19.30 -2.45
CA SER A 33 26.60 -19.74 -3.75
C SER A 33 26.44 -18.55 -4.67
N ASN A 34 27.55 -18.10 -5.25
CA ASN A 34 27.54 -17.13 -6.33
C ASN A 34 26.46 -17.60 -7.30
N LYS A 35 25.34 -16.87 -7.36
CA LYS A 35 24.27 -17.15 -8.31
C LYS A 35 24.93 -17.23 -9.66
N LYS A 36 25.09 -18.43 -10.21
CA LYS A 36 25.45 -18.63 -11.61
C LYS A 36 24.50 -17.73 -12.37
N LYS A 37 25.03 -16.66 -12.98
CA LYS A 37 24.27 -15.84 -13.91
C LYS A 37 23.81 -16.82 -14.96
N HIS A 38 22.55 -17.29 -14.88
CA HIS A 38 21.94 -18.02 -15.97
C HIS A 38 22.16 -17.13 -17.20
N ARG A 39 23.01 -17.58 -18.13
CA ARG A 39 23.03 -17.06 -19.49
C ARG A 39 21.56 -17.16 -19.92
N LYS A 40 20.87 -16.02 -19.96
CA LYS A 40 19.49 -15.96 -20.45
C LYS A 40 19.56 -16.41 -21.89
N THR A 41 19.22 -17.66 -22.15
CA THR A 41 18.89 -18.16 -23.48
C THR A 41 17.95 -17.13 -24.08
N GLN A 42 18.33 -16.50 -25.19
CA GLN A 42 17.51 -15.43 -25.76
C GLN A 42 16.09 -15.98 -25.96
N PRO A 43 15.06 -15.32 -25.41
CA PRO A 43 13.70 -15.83 -25.54
C PRO A 43 13.34 -15.89 -27.02
N LYS A 44 12.98 -17.09 -27.50
CA LYS A 44 12.54 -17.30 -28.88
C LYS A 44 11.43 -16.31 -29.19
N LEU A 45 11.64 -15.48 -30.22
CA LEU A 45 10.69 -14.45 -30.64
C LEU A 45 9.40 -15.13 -31.13
N ARG A 46 8.29 -14.97 -30.41
CA ARG A 46 6.98 -15.37 -30.90
C ARG A 46 6.38 -14.22 -31.73
N PRO A 47 5.90 -14.47 -32.97
CA PRO A 47 5.22 -13.45 -33.76
C PRO A 47 3.89 -13.06 -33.10
N CYS A 48 3.48 -11.81 -33.28
CA CYS A 48 2.16 -11.36 -32.81
C CYS A 48 1.05 -12.14 -33.53
N ILE A 49 0.11 -12.75 -32.78
CA ILE A 49 -0.99 -13.54 -33.35
C ILE A 49 -1.83 -12.73 -34.35
N LYS A 50 -2.04 -11.42 -34.09
CA LYS A 50 -2.87 -10.57 -34.96
C LYS A 50 -2.16 -10.02 -36.20
N CYS A 51 -0.89 -9.64 -36.10
CA CYS A 51 -0.20 -8.95 -37.20
C CYS A 51 1.02 -9.69 -37.76
N SER A 52 1.33 -10.87 -37.22
CA SER A 52 2.44 -11.77 -37.59
C SER A 52 3.84 -11.15 -37.51
N LYS A 53 3.96 -9.87 -37.14
CA LYS A 53 5.23 -9.17 -36.99
C LYS A 53 5.92 -9.65 -35.70
N SER A 54 7.18 -10.03 -35.83
CA SER A 54 8.05 -10.43 -34.73
C SER A 54 8.46 -9.19 -33.92
N SER A 55 8.00 -9.11 -32.68
CA SER A 55 8.37 -8.04 -31.74
C SER A 55 9.51 -8.50 -30.84
N ARG A 56 10.63 -7.78 -30.84
CA ARG A 56 11.83 -8.07 -30.02
C ARG A 56 11.69 -7.66 -28.55
N LEU A 57 10.49 -7.67 -27.97
CA LEU A 57 10.27 -7.13 -26.63
C LEU A 57 9.60 -8.16 -25.71
N PRO A 58 10.39 -8.90 -24.91
CA PRO A 58 9.92 -10.06 -24.12
C PRO A 58 8.93 -9.72 -23.00
N HIS A 59 8.57 -8.44 -22.80
CA HIS A 59 7.77 -8.01 -21.65
C HIS A 59 6.75 -6.89 -21.94
N LYS A 60 6.56 -6.47 -23.21
CA LYS A 60 5.51 -5.48 -23.50
C LYS A 60 4.18 -6.22 -23.63
N SER A 61 3.22 -5.83 -22.79
CA SER A 61 1.85 -6.31 -22.88
C SER A 61 1.22 -5.97 -24.23
N LEU A 62 1.71 -4.95 -24.95
CA LEU A 62 1.15 -4.49 -26.21
C LEU A 62 2.13 -4.68 -27.38
N CYS A 63 1.64 -5.11 -28.54
CA CYS A 63 2.41 -5.09 -29.78
C CYS A 63 2.68 -3.65 -30.21
N ALA A 64 3.92 -3.33 -30.61
CA ALA A 64 4.30 -1.99 -31.05
C ALA A 64 3.56 -1.53 -32.32
N VAL A 65 3.04 -2.46 -33.12
CA VAL A 65 2.37 -2.18 -34.40
C VAL A 65 0.87 -2.05 -34.22
N CYS A 66 0.20 -3.06 -33.65
CA CYS A 66 -1.25 -3.05 -33.51
C CYS A 66 -1.75 -2.52 -32.16
N MET A 67 -0.84 -2.24 -31.20
CA MET A 67 -1.17 -1.83 -29.82
C MET A 67 -2.12 -2.77 -29.07
N GLU A 68 -2.30 -3.99 -29.59
CA GLU A 68 -3.14 -5.02 -28.98
C GLU A 68 -2.38 -5.82 -27.94
N VAL A 69 -3.10 -6.31 -26.93
CA VAL A 69 -2.50 -7.09 -25.85
C VAL A 69 -1.99 -8.42 -26.41
N CYS A 70 -0.67 -8.55 -26.55
CA CYS A 70 -0.04 -9.76 -27.11
C CYS A 70 0.44 -10.73 -26.05
N ALA A 71 0.20 -10.43 -24.78
CA ALA A 71 0.55 -11.32 -23.70
C ALA A 71 -0.48 -12.45 -23.63
N ASP A 72 -0.07 -13.61 -24.15
CA ASP A 72 -0.75 -14.90 -24.04
C ASP A 72 -1.38 -15.05 -22.64
N PRO A 73 -2.71 -15.21 -22.52
CA PRO A 73 -3.39 -15.39 -21.25
C PRO A 73 -2.77 -16.50 -20.40
N GLN A 74 -2.31 -17.60 -21.03
CA GLN A 74 -1.63 -18.69 -20.34
C GLN A 74 -0.27 -18.24 -19.78
N PHE A 75 0.50 -17.47 -20.55
CA PHE A 75 1.75 -16.90 -20.06
C PHE A 75 1.52 -15.94 -18.88
N GLN A 76 0.50 -15.07 -18.96
CA GLN A 76 0.16 -14.18 -17.84
C GLN A 76 -0.29 -14.96 -16.60
N ALA A 77 -1.05 -16.04 -16.77
CA ALA A 77 -1.45 -16.93 -15.69
C ALA A 77 -0.23 -17.61 -15.06
N ASN A 78 0.68 -18.15 -15.88
CA ASN A 78 1.91 -18.80 -15.41
C ASN A 78 2.82 -17.82 -14.65
N VAL A 79 3.00 -16.59 -15.16
CA VAL A 79 3.78 -15.56 -14.47
C VAL A 79 3.16 -15.20 -13.11
N LYS A 80 1.82 -15.07 -13.04
CA LYS A 80 1.13 -14.83 -11.78
C LYS A 80 1.29 -16.01 -10.81
N GLN A 81 1.17 -17.23 -11.31
CA GLN A 81 1.33 -18.46 -10.52
C GLN A 81 2.73 -18.56 -9.91
N THR A 82 3.78 -18.39 -10.73
CA THR A 82 5.17 -18.40 -10.24
C THR A 82 5.41 -17.31 -9.20
N GLN A 83 4.85 -16.11 -9.38
CA GLN A 83 4.96 -15.03 -8.40
C GLN A 83 4.26 -15.34 -7.08
N LEU A 84 3.13 -16.06 -7.11
CA LEU A 84 2.42 -16.50 -5.91
C LEU A 84 3.22 -17.58 -5.16
N GLU A 85 3.82 -18.53 -5.88
CA GLU A 85 4.69 -19.56 -5.31
C GLU A 85 5.94 -18.97 -4.68
N GLU A 86 6.62 -18.04 -5.36
CA GLU A 86 7.77 -17.32 -4.81
C GLU A 86 7.41 -16.52 -3.56
N LYS A 87 6.24 -15.88 -3.56
CA LYS A 87 5.72 -15.16 -2.40
C LYS A 87 5.45 -16.10 -1.23
N LYS A 88 4.81 -17.24 -1.48
CA LYS A 88 4.52 -18.25 -0.45
C LYS A 88 5.83 -18.76 0.16
N ARG A 89 6.76 -19.21 -0.67
CA ARG A 89 8.09 -19.68 -0.24
C ARG A 89 8.81 -18.65 0.63
N TYR A 90 8.83 -17.39 0.21
CA TYR A 90 9.45 -16.31 1.00
C TYR A 90 8.78 -16.13 2.37
N LEU A 91 7.45 -16.19 2.44
CA LEU A 91 6.73 -16.04 3.71
C LEU A 91 6.97 -17.22 4.64
N ASP A 92 7.02 -18.44 4.11
CA ASP A 92 7.31 -19.65 4.88
C ASP A 92 8.74 -19.60 5.45
N GLU A 93 9.74 -19.24 4.62
CA GLU A 93 11.13 -19.03 5.05
C GLU A 93 11.24 -17.93 6.12
N ALA A 94 10.51 -16.82 5.93
CA ALA A 94 10.51 -15.70 6.86
C ALA A 94 9.87 -16.06 8.21
N GLN A 95 8.83 -16.90 8.21
CA GLN A 95 8.18 -17.40 9.42
C GLN A 95 9.06 -18.42 10.15
N ALA A 96 9.68 -19.35 9.42
CA ALA A 96 10.62 -20.31 9.97
C ALA A 96 11.77 -19.59 10.69
N PHE A 97 12.36 -18.58 10.04
CA PHE A 97 13.38 -17.72 10.66
C PHE A 97 12.92 -17.11 12.00
N ALA A 98 11.69 -16.59 12.06
CA ALA A 98 11.18 -15.98 13.28
C ALA A 98 10.86 -17.01 14.37
N ALA A 99 10.43 -18.22 14.00
CA ALA A 99 10.19 -19.32 14.93
C ALA A 99 11.51 -19.80 15.55
N ASP A 100 12.57 -19.95 14.74
CA ASP A 100 13.90 -20.32 15.23
C ASP A 100 14.49 -19.23 16.12
N LEU A 101 14.30 -17.96 15.75
CA LEU A 101 14.67 -16.83 16.59
C LEU A 101 13.93 -16.85 17.94
N ALA A 102 12.62 -17.14 17.94
CA ALA A 102 11.82 -17.24 19.16
C ALA A 102 12.30 -18.36 20.09
N LYS A 103 12.65 -19.52 19.54
CA LYS A 103 13.29 -20.62 20.29
C LYS A 103 14.62 -20.18 20.88
N SER A 104 15.49 -19.55 20.07
CA SER A 104 16.83 -19.14 20.50
C SER A 104 16.84 -18.08 21.62
N ILE A 105 15.82 -17.22 21.66
CA ILE A 105 15.67 -16.16 22.68
C ILE A 105 14.77 -16.60 23.83
N ASN A 106 14.14 -17.78 23.73
CA ASN A 106 13.12 -18.26 24.63
C ASN A 106 11.98 -17.23 24.84
N ASN A 107 11.50 -16.63 23.74
CA ASN A 107 10.41 -15.67 23.77
C ASN A 107 9.46 -15.82 22.57
N PRO A 108 8.23 -16.31 22.76
CA PRO A 108 7.29 -16.56 21.66
C PRO A 108 6.85 -15.27 20.94
N ALA A 109 6.96 -14.10 21.57
CA ALA A 109 6.65 -12.84 20.89
C ALA A 109 7.62 -12.55 19.71
N ALA A 110 8.80 -13.18 19.69
CA ALA A 110 9.77 -13.03 18.62
C ALA A 110 9.33 -13.66 17.29
N GLU A 111 8.31 -14.54 17.28
CA GLU A 111 7.71 -15.07 16.05
C GLU A 111 7.14 -13.97 15.15
N ARG A 112 6.90 -12.77 15.72
CA ARG A 112 6.44 -11.61 14.95
C ARG A 112 7.56 -10.92 14.19
N LEU A 113 8.83 -11.17 14.54
CA LEU A 113 10.01 -10.48 14.04
C LEU A 113 10.48 -10.98 12.68
N TYR A 114 9.58 -10.93 11.69
CA TYR A 114 9.91 -11.10 10.28
C TYR A 114 9.22 -10.05 9.40
N CYS A 115 9.80 -9.80 8.22
CA CYS A 115 9.22 -8.89 7.25
C CYS A 115 8.20 -9.61 6.35
N PRO A 116 6.92 -9.22 6.33
CA PRO A 116 5.90 -9.88 5.50
C PRO A 116 5.82 -9.33 4.06
N VAL A 117 6.71 -8.40 3.69
CA VAL A 117 6.59 -7.68 2.41
C VAL A 117 7.25 -8.47 1.29
N PHE A 118 6.45 -8.75 0.26
CA PHE A 118 6.89 -9.26 -1.02
C PHE A 118 6.46 -8.28 -2.11
N ARG A 119 7.39 -7.83 -2.95
CA ARG A 119 7.13 -6.88 -4.04
C ARG A 119 7.52 -7.52 -5.36
N THR A 120 6.55 -7.88 -6.17
CA THR A 120 6.82 -8.25 -7.56
C THR A 120 7.36 -7.03 -8.33
N PRO A 121 8.44 -7.15 -9.14
CA PRO A 121 9.27 -8.35 -9.41
C PRO A 121 10.52 -8.46 -8.54
N HIS A 122 10.68 -7.57 -7.55
CA HIS A 122 11.88 -7.46 -6.71
C HIS A 122 12.01 -8.54 -5.61
N GLY A 123 10.99 -9.36 -5.40
CA GLY A 123 10.98 -10.44 -4.43
C GLY A 123 10.66 -9.99 -3.00
N GLY A 124 11.10 -10.81 -2.03
CA GLY A 124 10.94 -10.57 -0.60
C GLY A 124 11.79 -9.41 -0.09
N CYS A 125 11.21 -8.53 0.73
CA CYS A 125 11.91 -7.36 1.27
C CYS A 125 13.01 -7.75 2.28
N GLY A 126 12.68 -8.64 3.22
CA GLY A 126 13.63 -9.18 4.20
C GLY A 126 14.27 -8.16 5.14
N CYS A 127 13.78 -6.91 5.22
CA CYS A 127 14.44 -5.83 5.97
C CYS A 127 14.65 -6.16 7.45
N MET A 128 13.65 -6.79 8.09
CA MET A 128 13.70 -7.18 9.50
C MET A 128 14.72 -8.29 9.74
N GLN A 129 14.74 -9.31 8.87
CA GLN A 129 15.73 -10.38 8.92
C GLN A 129 17.14 -9.85 8.70
N LYS A 130 17.33 -8.92 7.74
CA LYS A 130 18.62 -8.24 7.53
C LYS A 130 19.07 -7.45 8.76
N TYR A 131 18.15 -6.69 9.36
CA TYR A 131 18.42 -5.96 10.60
C TYR A 131 18.73 -6.89 11.78
N LEU A 132 18.13 -8.07 11.84
CA LEU A 132 18.35 -9.04 12.93
C LEU A 132 19.62 -9.87 12.74
N VAL A 133 20.00 -10.20 11.51
CA VAL A 133 21.27 -10.90 11.21
C VAL A 133 22.46 -9.93 11.27
N GLY A 134 22.36 -8.76 10.64
CA GLY A 134 23.36 -7.67 10.73
C GLY A 134 24.78 -8.09 10.31
N THR A 135 25.77 -7.31 10.73
CA THR A 135 27.20 -7.56 10.45
C THR A 135 27.99 -8.05 11.66
N ASP A 136 27.39 -8.00 12.85
CA ASP A 136 27.99 -8.42 14.12
C ASP A 136 27.22 -9.59 14.76
N ASP A 137 27.78 -10.20 15.79
CA ASP A 137 27.14 -11.25 16.59
C ASP A 137 25.98 -10.74 17.47
N GLY A 138 25.56 -9.48 17.28
CA GLY A 138 24.55 -8.79 18.09
C GLY A 138 23.11 -9.19 17.84
N THR A 139 22.83 -10.35 17.20
CA THR A 139 21.48 -10.79 16.81
C THR A 139 20.51 -10.79 18.00
N HIS A 140 20.91 -11.40 19.12
CA HIS A 140 20.09 -11.44 20.33
C HIS A 140 19.81 -10.05 20.91
N ASN A 141 20.80 -9.14 20.89
CA ASN A 141 20.61 -7.78 21.40
C ASN A 141 19.64 -6.99 20.52
N ARG A 142 19.81 -7.06 19.20
CA ARG A 142 18.92 -6.41 18.22
C ARG A 142 17.49 -6.94 18.32
N ALA A 143 17.33 -8.24 18.52
CA ALA A 143 16.03 -8.85 18.77
C ALA A 143 15.40 -8.39 20.10
N ARG A 144 16.18 -8.31 21.19
CA ARG A 144 15.70 -7.79 22.49
C ARG A 144 15.19 -6.36 22.38
N ILE A 145 15.90 -5.48 21.67
CA ILE A 145 15.45 -4.09 21.42
C ILE A 145 14.08 -4.08 20.72
N LEU A 146 13.92 -4.86 19.64
CA LEU A 146 12.63 -4.94 18.94
C LEU A 146 11.54 -5.57 19.79
N LEU A 147 11.86 -6.55 20.64
CA LEU A 147 10.92 -7.20 21.55
C LEU A 147 10.42 -6.24 22.62
N GLN A 148 11.28 -5.41 23.20
CA GLN A 148 10.88 -4.38 24.17
C GLN A 148 9.89 -3.41 23.54
N LEU A 149 10.18 -2.90 22.34
CA LEU A 149 9.26 -2.04 21.60
C LEU A 149 7.94 -2.75 21.28
N LEU A 150 8.01 -4.02 20.92
CA LEU A 150 6.84 -4.83 20.58
C LEU A 150 5.92 -5.05 21.78
N GLN A 151 6.49 -5.38 22.93
CA GLN A 151 5.76 -5.61 24.17
C GLN A 151 5.10 -4.32 24.65
N GLU A 152 5.84 -3.21 24.65
CA GLU A 152 5.32 -1.91 25.07
C GLU A 152 4.23 -1.41 24.11
N ALA A 153 4.45 -1.52 22.80
CA ALA A 153 3.42 -1.23 21.81
C ALA A 153 2.16 -2.09 22.00
N LYS A 154 2.30 -3.38 22.30
CA LYS A 154 1.17 -4.29 22.54
C LYS A 154 0.39 -3.87 23.78
N ARG A 155 1.09 -3.53 24.87
CA ARG A 155 0.51 -3.05 26.13
C ARG A 155 -0.27 -1.74 25.92
N LEU A 156 0.36 -0.76 25.30
CA LEU A 156 -0.25 0.53 24.98
C LEU A 156 -1.41 0.39 23.99
N ALA A 157 -1.33 -0.50 23.00
CA ALA A 157 -2.41 -0.73 22.06
C ALA A 157 -3.68 -1.27 22.73
N GLN A 158 -3.55 -2.02 23.83
CA GLN A 158 -4.69 -2.54 24.60
C GLN A 158 -5.37 -1.44 25.42
N GLN A 159 -4.68 -0.34 25.72
CA GLN A 159 -5.26 0.80 26.42
C GLN A 159 -6.31 1.49 25.53
N LYS A 160 -7.50 1.67 26.10
CA LYS A 160 -8.59 2.45 25.49
C LYS A 160 -8.49 3.89 25.96
N CYS A 161 -8.99 4.82 25.15
CA CYS A 161 -9.02 6.24 25.51
C CYS A 161 -10.16 6.61 26.49
N TYR A 162 -10.91 5.63 26.99
CA TYR A 162 -12.01 5.82 27.93
C TYR A 162 -11.93 4.75 29.02
N ASN A 163 -12.36 5.12 30.21
CA ASN A 163 -12.46 4.19 31.33
C ASN A 163 -13.66 3.25 31.10
N TRP A 164 -13.44 1.95 31.23
CA TRP A 164 -14.50 0.94 30.99
C TRP A 164 -15.63 1.03 32.01
N SER A 165 -15.34 1.48 33.23
CA SER A 165 -16.32 1.76 34.28
C SER A 165 -17.28 2.88 33.85
N ASP A 166 -16.74 3.97 33.34
CA ASP A 166 -17.52 5.16 32.96
C ASP A 166 -18.39 4.90 31.72
N ALA A 167 -17.91 4.03 30.82
CA ALA A 167 -18.66 3.59 29.65
C ALA A 167 -19.82 2.63 29.99
N LYS A 168 -19.74 1.87 31.09
CA LYS A 168 -20.81 0.94 31.51
C LYS A 168 -21.93 1.64 32.29
N CYS A 169 -21.66 2.75 32.97
CA CYS A 169 -22.66 3.44 33.80
C CYS A 169 -23.71 4.22 32.99
N ARG A 170 -23.48 4.51 31.70
CA ARG A 170 -24.48 5.16 30.83
C ARG A 170 -25.32 4.13 30.06
N ARG A 171 -25.99 3.20 30.76
CA ARG A 171 -27.03 2.32 30.18
C ARG A 171 -28.33 3.09 29.98
N GLY A 172 -28.29 4.08 29.09
CA GLY A 172 -29.43 4.85 28.63
C GLY A 172 -29.24 5.22 27.16
N GLY A 173 -29.33 4.23 26.26
CA GLY A 173 -29.57 4.42 24.83
C GLY A 173 -28.45 5.00 23.94
N GLN A 174 -27.46 5.72 24.47
CA GLN A 174 -26.40 6.28 23.63
C GLN A 174 -25.23 5.31 23.52
N SER A 175 -25.32 4.41 22.53
CA SER A 175 -24.17 3.62 22.07
C SER A 175 -22.94 4.53 21.98
N VAL A 176 -21.84 4.14 22.63
CA VAL A 176 -20.53 4.77 22.43
C VAL A 176 -20.31 4.82 20.92
N GLY A 177 -20.44 6.03 20.35
CA GLY A 177 -20.59 6.18 18.91
C GLY A 177 -19.53 5.38 18.16
N LEU A 178 -19.93 4.71 17.08
CA LEU A 178 -19.17 3.74 16.26
C LEU A 178 -17.70 4.12 15.89
N GLY A 179 -17.23 5.32 16.21
CA GLY A 179 -15.84 5.77 16.10
C GLY A 179 -15.00 5.70 17.39
N ASN A 180 -15.59 5.84 18.59
CA ASN A 180 -14.83 6.03 19.84
C ASN A 180 -14.36 4.72 20.47
N GLY A 181 -15.11 3.62 20.32
CA GLY A 181 -14.68 2.29 20.79
C GLY A 181 -13.37 1.78 20.17
N GLN A 182 -12.98 2.36 19.03
CA GLN A 182 -11.75 2.06 18.31
C GLN A 182 -10.65 3.13 18.48
N LYS A 183 -10.88 4.20 19.25
CA LYS A 183 -9.83 5.20 19.50
C LYS A 183 -8.79 4.60 20.44
N ARG A 184 -7.52 4.71 20.05
CA ARG A 184 -6.39 4.26 20.87
C ARG A 184 -6.09 5.33 21.92
N SER A 185 -5.39 4.97 22.98
CA SER A 185 -4.94 5.95 23.97
C SER A 185 -3.97 6.96 23.33
N SER A 186 -3.95 8.19 23.85
CA SER A 186 -2.98 9.23 23.46
C SER A 186 -1.54 8.74 23.69
N SER A 187 -1.31 7.97 24.76
CA SER A 187 -0.02 7.34 25.05
C SER A 187 0.47 6.43 23.92
N PHE A 188 -0.42 5.61 23.33
CA PHE A 188 -0.08 4.77 22.18
C PHE A 188 0.24 5.61 20.93
N GLU A 189 -0.49 6.71 20.71
CA GLU A 189 -0.25 7.63 19.60
C GLU A 189 1.12 8.29 19.68
N LEU A 190 1.46 8.86 20.84
CA LEU A 190 2.78 9.44 21.09
C LEU A 190 3.90 8.40 20.95
N PHE A 191 3.70 7.20 21.51
CA PHE A 191 4.67 6.12 21.43
C PHE A 191 4.99 5.71 19.98
N VAL A 192 3.95 5.54 19.15
CA VAL A 192 4.14 5.22 17.74
C VAL A 192 4.82 6.38 16.98
N ALA A 193 4.43 7.63 17.27
CA ALA A 193 5.03 8.80 16.64
C ALA A 193 6.52 8.92 16.94
N GLU A 194 6.94 8.65 18.18
CA GLU A 194 8.34 8.69 18.61
C GLU A 194 9.18 7.56 17.99
N HIS A 195 8.67 6.32 18.00
CA HIS A 195 9.47 5.15 17.64
C HIS A 195 9.45 4.81 16.15
N ARG A 196 8.42 5.26 15.42
CA ARG A 196 8.31 5.01 13.98
C ARG A 196 9.52 5.55 13.19
N PRO A 197 9.94 6.82 13.34
CA PRO A 197 11.14 7.34 12.67
C PRO A 197 12.39 6.52 12.97
N ARG A 198 12.65 6.19 14.24
CA ARG A 198 13.80 5.37 14.65
C ARG A 198 13.83 4.02 13.93
N LEU A 199 12.69 3.32 13.84
CA LEU A 199 12.61 2.05 13.11
C LEU A 199 12.80 2.23 11.59
N ARG A 200 12.44 3.39 11.03
CA ARG A 200 12.71 3.72 9.62
C ARG A 200 14.19 3.98 9.36
N ASP A 201 14.90 4.59 10.31
CA ASP A 201 16.35 4.83 10.24
C ASP A 201 17.12 3.50 10.24
N LEU A 202 16.59 2.49 10.92
CA LEU A 202 17.06 1.09 10.87
C LEU A 202 16.71 0.36 9.55
N GLN A 203 16.26 1.07 8.52
CA GLN A 203 15.89 0.53 7.20
C GLN A 203 14.75 -0.49 7.23
N LEU A 204 13.89 -0.49 8.26
CA LEU A 204 12.70 -1.31 8.28
C LEU A 204 11.62 -0.71 7.38
N CYS A 205 11.02 -1.56 6.54
CA CYS A 205 9.88 -1.16 5.74
C CYS A 205 8.66 -0.90 6.62
N GLU A 206 7.71 -0.10 6.13
CA GLU A 206 6.51 0.29 6.88
C GLU A 206 5.75 -0.89 7.49
N ARG A 207 5.61 -1.99 6.75
CA ARG A 207 4.91 -3.19 7.25
C ARG A 207 5.68 -3.88 8.37
N ALA A 208 7.01 -3.86 8.35
CA ALA A 208 7.83 -4.38 9.43
C ALA A 208 7.68 -3.49 10.68
N THR A 209 7.74 -2.17 10.51
CA THR A 209 7.48 -1.19 11.57
C THR A 209 6.10 -1.37 12.20
N GLN A 210 5.05 -1.59 11.39
CA GLN A 210 3.69 -1.88 11.85
C GLN A 210 3.59 -3.15 12.69
N ARG A 211 4.36 -4.19 12.35
CA ARG A 211 4.35 -5.45 13.10
C ARG A 211 4.94 -5.28 14.50
N VAL A 212 5.99 -4.46 14.63
CA VAL A 212 6.62 -4.11 15.92
C VAL A 212 5.69 -3.20 16.71
N LEU A 213 5.20 -2.11 16.11
CA LEU A 213 4.47 -1.06 16.82
C LEU A 213 2.94 -1.24 16.87
N PHE A 214 2.39 -2.34 16.35
CA PHE A 214 0.95 -2.67 16.36
C PHE A 214 -0.02 -1.61 15.80
N TYR A 215 0.44 -0.66 14.97
CA TYR A 215 -0.44 0.29 14.30
C TYR A 215 -0.86 -0.18 12.90
N SER A 216 -1.96 0.39 12.40
CA SER A 216 -2.47 0.15 11.05
C SER A 216 -2.20 1.37 10.14
N ASN A 217 -2.27 1.22 8.82
CA ASN A 217 -2.20 2.38 7.92
C ASN A 217 -3.23 3.47 8.28
N ASN A 218 -4.43 3.06 8.72
CA ASN A 218 -5.48 4.00 9.09
C ASN A 218 -5.11 4.83 10.31
N PHE A 219 -4.30 4.29 11.24
CA PHE A 219 -3.83 4.99 12.43
C PHE A 219 -3.05 6.26 12.09
N LEU A 220 -2.16 6.20 11.09
CA LEU A 220 -1.38 7.37 10.63
C LEU A 220 -2.25 8.46 10.00
N HIS A 221 -3.47 8.13 9.58
CA HIS A 221 -4.40 9.05 8.94
C HIS A 221 -5.57 9.43 9.86
N ARG A 222 -5.61 8.90 11.09
CA ARG A 222 -6.76 8.96 11.99
C ARG A 222 -6.71 10.16 12.95
N VAL A 223 -6.50 11.36 12.41
CA VAL A 223 -7.10 12.54 13.04
C VAL A 223 -8.62 12.37 12.86
N LEU A 224 -9.28 11.81 13.87
CA LEU A 224 -10.69 11.41 13.83
C LEU A 224 -11.56 12.61 13.45
N LYS A 225 -12.64 12.37 12.70
CA LYS A 225 -13.61 13.42 12.31
C LYS A 225 -14.27 14.12 13.51
N THR A 226 -14.11 13.59 14.71
CA THR A 226 -14.75 14.02 15.96
C THR A 226 -13.84 14.84 16.86
N GLU A 227 -12.60 15.16 16.45
CA GLU A 227 -11.74 16.04 17.26
C GLU A 227 -12.12 17.50 17.05
N PRO A 228 -12.33 18.27 18.14
CA PRO A 228 -12.81 19.66 18.05
C PRO A 228 -11.79 20.60 17.39
N ASN A 229 -10.49 20.26 17.42
CA ASN A 229 -9.40 21.05 16.86
C ASN A 229 -9.08 20.73 15.39
N LYS A 230 -10.07 20.29 14.60
CA LYS A 230 -9.82 20.06 13.18
C LYS A 230 -9.62 21.38 12.43
N GLY A 231 -8.37 21.64 12.06
CA GLY A 231 -8.08 22.32 10.80
C GLY A 231 -8.83 21.64 9.65
N GLN A 232 -9.15 22.43 8.61
CA GLN A 232 -9.88 21.98 7.41
C GLN A 232 -9.39 20.61 6.93
N ARG A 233 -10.33 19.77 6.43
CA ARG A 233 -10.07 18.49 5.76
C ARG A 233 -8.77 18.60 4.96
N ILE A 234 -7.73 17.83 5.34
CA ILE A 234 -6.40 17.85 4.69
C ILE A 234 -6.62 17.99 3.20
N GLN A 235 -6.33 19.18 2.68
CA GLN A 235 -6.51 19.46 1.26
C GLN A 235 -5.65 18.45 0.52
N ARG A 236 -6.15 17.95 -0.61
CA ARG A 236 -5.37 17.01 -1.41
C ARG A 236 -4.04 17.70 -1.74
N THR A 237 -2.93 17.15 -1.27
CA THR A 237 -1.57 17.66 -1.55
C THR A 237 -0.95 17.01 -2.78
N LYS A 238 -1.67 16.09 -3.43
CA LYS A 238 -1.19 15.28 -4.56
C LYS A 238 -2.17 15.34 -5.73
N GLY A 239 -1.63 15.54 -6.94
CA GLY A 239 -2.39 15.58 -8.20
C GLY A 239 -2.32 16.95 -8.88
N LYS A 240 -2.49 17.01 -10.20
CA LYS A 240 -2.35 18.27 -10.97
C LYS A 240 -3.32 19.34 -10.49
N ALA A 241 -4.58 18.98 -10.24
CA ALA A 241 -5.60 19.89 -9.70
C ALA A 241 -5.20 20.44 -8.31
N ALA A 242 -4.77 19.55 -7.43
CA ALA A 242 -4.35 19.88 -6.06
C ALA A 242 -3.12 20.79 -6.00
N LEU A 243 -2.22 20.68 -6.99
CA LEU A 243 -1.00 21.48 -7.07
C LEU A 243 -1.21 22.80 -7.84
N GLY A 244 -2.44 23.12 -8.26
CA GLY A 244 -2.72 24.30 -9.09
C GLY A 244 -2.10 24.22 -10.50
N LEU A 245 -1.67 23.03 -10.93
CA LEU A 245 -0.98 22.81 -12.22
C LEU A 245 -1.97 22.56 -13.37
N LEU A 246 -3.23 22.99 -13.22
CA LEU A 246 -4.21 22.90 -14.30
C LEU A 246 -4.13 24.15 -15.15
N GLN A 247 -3.94 23.92 -16.43
CA GLN A 247 -3.96 24.98 -17.42
C GLN A 247 -5.36 25.62 -17.49
N PRO A 248 -5.47 26.94 -17.67
CA PRO A 248 -6.73 27.64 -17.92
C PRO A 248 -7.51 26.98 -19.07
N ILE A 249 -8.85 26.98 -19.00
CA ILE A 249 -9.69 26.33 -20.04
C ILE A 249 -9.50 27.03 -21.39
N GLU A 250 -9.24 28.33 -21.33
CA GLU A 250 -9.06 29.24 -22.45
C GLU A 250 -7.87 28.85 -23.32
N GLU A 251 -6.84 28.28 -22.70
CA GLU A 251 -5.60 27.87 -23.37
C GLU A 251 -5.66 26.41 -23.83
N LEU A 252 -6.61 25.59 -23.35
CA LEU A 252 -6.71 24.19 -23.79
C LEU A 252 -6.84 24.03 -25.32
N PRO A 253 -7.58 24.88 -26.07
CA PRO A 253 -7.73 24.73 -27.51
C PRO A 253 -6.44 24.88 -28.33
N SER A 254 -5.38 25.51 -27.80
CA SER A 254 -4.09 25.61 -28.52
C SER A 254 -3.26 24.34 -28.40
N GLU A 255 -3.58 23.48 -27.43
CA GLU A 255 -2.83 22.27 -27.15
C GLU A 255 -3.32 21.05 -27.95
N ALA A 256 -2.38 20.24 -28.44
CA ALA A 256 -2.70 18.99 -29.13
C ALA A 256 -2.77 17.81 -28.13
N CYS A 257 -3.97 17.25 -27.94
CA CYS A 257 -4.16 16.10 -27.05
C CYS A 257 -4.11 14.73 -27.75
N CYS A 258 -4.60 14.64 -28.99
CA CYS A 258 -4.65 13.42 -29.80
C CYS A 258 -4.96 13.78 -31.27
N ARG A 259 -5.01 12.79 -32.17
CA ARG A 259 -5.36 12.99 -33.59
C ARG A 259 -6.73 13.65 -33.79
N ARG A 260 -7.69 13.38 -32.90
CA ARG A 260 -9.05 13.95 -32.94
C ARG A 260 -9.15 15.36 -32.34
N ARG A 261 -8.05 15.90 -31.79
CA ARG A 261 -8.01 17.23 -31.15
C ARG A 261 -9.20 17.48 -30.21
N CYS A 262 -9.44 16.56 -29.24
CA CYS A 262 -10.51 16.71 -28.24
C CYS A 262 -10.51 18.07 -27.51
N THR A 263 -9.36 18.76 -27.46
CA THR A 263 -9.25 20.14 -26.97
C THR A 263 -10.13 21.15 -27.72
N ALA A 264 -10.56 20.87 -28.94
CA ALA A 264 -11.54 21.68 -29.66
C ALA A 264 -12.88 21.80 -28.91
N LEU A 265 -13.23 20.83 -28.07
CA LEU A 265 -14.41 20.92 -27.20
C LEU A 265 -14.31 22.09 -26.21
N ALA A 266 -13.12 22.45 -25.73
CA ALA A 266 -12.95 23.60 -24.85
C ALA A 266 -13.21 24.93 -25.59
N ARG A 267 -13.04 24.96 -26.92
CA ARG A 267 -13.38 26.12 -27.75
C ARG A 267 -14.89 26.19 -28.03
N GLN A 268 -15.49 25.06 -28.42
CA GLN A 268 -16.89 25.02 -28.84
C GLN A 268 -17.88 25.00 -27.66
N TYR A 269 -17.53 24.32 -26.57
CA TYR A 269 -18.39 24.06 -25.42
C TYR A 269 -17.70 24.45 -24.11
N ARG A 270 -17.16 25.68 -24.06
CA ARG A 270 -16.39 26.19 -22.91
C ARG A 270 -17.14 26.01 -21.59
N THR A 271 -18.43 26.34 -21.54
CA THR A 271 -19.27 26.22 -20.34
C THR A 271 -19.39 24.79 -19.86
N LEU A 272 -19.56 23.81 -20.76
CA LEU A 272 -19.63 22.40 -20.41
C LEU A 272 -18.30 21.90 -19.83
N VAL A 273 -17.17 22.28 -20.45
CA VAL A 273 -15.84 21.90 -19.97
C VAL A 273 -15.53 22.53 -18.61
N GLN A 274 -15.99 23.76 -18.37
CA GLN A 274 -15.91 24.40 -17.05
C GLN A 274 -16.77 23.68 -16.02
N GLN A 275 -18.02 23.33 -16.34
CA GLN A 275 -18.89 22.55 -15.46
C GLN A 275 -18.27 21.18 -15.11
N TRP A 276 -17.66 20.49 -16.08
CA TRP A 276 -16.92 19.25 -15.80
C TRP A 276 -15.76 19.49 -14.84
N ARG A 277 -14.98 20.55 -15.05
CA ARG A 277 -13.87 20.91 -14.16
C ARG A 277 -14.37 21.17 -12.74
N ASP A 278 -15.41 21.98 -12.57
CA ASP A 278 -15.95 22.37 -11.27
C ASP A 278 -16.57 21.16 -10.54
N ARG A 279 -17.44 20.41 -11.21
CA ARG A 279 -18.06 19.18 -10.68
C ARG A 279 -17.02 18.15 -10.26
N SER A 280 -15.93 18.04 -11.02
CA SER A 280 -14.84 17.11 -10.69
C SER A 280 -14.14 17.45 -9.37
N GLN A 281 -14.24 18.70 -8.89
CA GLN A 281 -13.64 19.16 -7.64
C GLN A 281 -14.58 19.00 -6.42
N MET A 282 -15.90 18.88 -6.64
CA MET A 282 -16.91 18.79 -5.56
C MET A 282 -16.77 17.54 -4.67
N GLY A 283 -16.28 16.42 -5.21
CA GLY A 283 -16.06 15.23 -4.42
C GLY A 283 -15.82 13.98 -5.27
N GLN A 284 -15.36 12.89 -4.65
CA GLN A 284 -14.94 11.68 -5.38
C GLN A 284 -16.05 11.03 -6.21
N MET A 285 -17.28 11.05 -5.71
CA MET A 285 -18.44 10.52 -6.45
C MET A 285 -18.70 11.36 -7.70
N GLU A 286 -18.72 12.69 -7.54
CA GLU A 286 -18.99 13.59 -8.66
C GLU A 286 -17.84 13.59 -9.67
N THR A 287 -16.59 13.51 -9.22
CA THR A 287 -15.43 13.27 -10.10
C THR A 287 -15.66 12.02 -10.96
N ARG A 288 -16.16 10.92 -10.38
CA ARG A 288 -16.39 9.68 -11.14
C ARG A 288 -17.51 9.85 -12.17
N ARG A 289 -18.59 10.54 -11.82
CA ARG A 289 -19.68 10.85 -12.77
C ARG A 289 -19.20 11.70 -13.93
N VAL A 290 -18.44 12.76 -13.66
CA VAL A 290 -17.82 13.59 -14.71
C VAL A 290 -16.91 12.75 -15.61
N LEU A 291 -16.07 11.89 -15.02
CA LEU A 291 -15.22 11.00 -15.81
C LEU A 291 -16.05 10.06 -16.70
N ALA A 292 -17.14 9.49 -16.19
CA ALA A 292 -18.02 8.62 -16.97
C ALA A 292 -18.75 9.38 -18.08
N GLU A 293 -19.18 10.62 -17.81
CA GLU A 293 -19.79 11.51 -18.79
C GLU A 293 -18.80 11.85 -19.92
N MET A 294 -17.57 12.26 -19.57
CA MET A 294 -16.52 12.53 -20.57
C MET A 294 -16.09 11.27 -21.35
N LEU A 295 -16.23 10.09 -20.76
CA LEU A 295 -15.95 8.80 -21.41
C LEU A 295 -17.15 8.27 -22.21
N THR A 296 -18.31 8.90 -22.14
CA THR A 296 -19.44 8.55 -23.00
C THR A 296 -19.23 9.17 -24.38
N PRO A 297 -19.37 8.41 -25.49
CA PRO A 297 -19.36 8.99 -26.83
C PRO A 297 -20.53 9.99 -27.02
N CYS A 298 -20.24 11.22 -27.45
CA CYS A 298 -21.30 12.20 -27.80
C CYS A 298 -21.78 12.07 -29.26
N ALA A 299 -21.06 11.34 -30.11
CA ALA A 299 -21.49 10.97 -31.46
C ALA A 299 -20.77 9.67 -31.87
N ALA A 300 -21.50 8.78 -32.54
CA ALA A 300 -21.28 7.38 -32.94
C ALA A 300 -19.88 6.70 -32.94
N THR A 301 -18.72 7.34 -32.77
CA THR A 301 -17.42 6.64 -32.91
C THR A 301 -16.27 7.09 -31.99
N ALA A 302 -16.49 8.00 -31.03
CA ALA A 302 -15.37 8.54 -30.25
C ALA A 302 -15.69 9.02 -28.83
N THR A 303 -14.96 8.47 -27.86
CA THR A 303 -14.84 9.03 -26.51
C THR A 303 -13.72 10.05 -26.44
N ASN A 304 -13.74 10.93 -25.43
CA ASN A 304 -12.65 11.86 -25.19
C ASN A 304 -11.34 11.13 -24.85
N CYS A 305 -10.21 11.63 -25.35
CA CYS A 305 -8.93 11.02 -25.03
C CYS A 305 -8.54 11.28 -23.56
N TYR A 306 -7.82 10.34 -22.96
CA TYR A 306 -7.45 10.44 -21.53
C TYR A 306 -6.57 11.66 -21.23
N LYS A 307 -5.78 12.14 -22.21
CA LYS A 307 -4.96 13.34 -22.06
C LYS A 307 -5.83 14.59 -21.86
N PHE A 308 -6.88 14.74 -22.68
CA PHE A 308 -7.85 15.82 -22.53
C PHE A 308 -8.61 15.72 -21.20
N ILE A 309 -9.12 14.53 -20.85
CA ILE A 309 -9.81 14.30 -19.57
C ILE A 309 -8.93 14.67 -18.38
N SER A 310 -7.64 14.32 -18.43
CA SER A 310 -6.67 14.67 -17.38
C SER A 310 -6.40 16.17 -17.30
N TRP A 311 -6.39 16.89 -18.42
CA TRP A 311 -6.25 18.35 -18.45
C TRP A 311 -7.49 19.09 -17.92
N VAL A 312 -8.68 18.55 -18.12
CA VAL A 312 -9.92 19.14 -17.61
C VAL A 312 -10.07 18.89 -16.12
N THR A 313 -9.91 17.63 -15.68
CA THR A 313 -10.27 17.18 -14.31
C THR A 313 -9.09 17.05 -13.35
N GLY A 314 -7.86 17.06 -13.85
CA GLY A 314 -6.65 16.79 -13.06
C GLY A 314 -6.53 15.34 -12.56
N CYS A 315 -7.40 14.44 -13.01
CA CYS A 315 -7.34 13.03 -12.66
C CYS A 315 -6.14 12.32 -13.30
N SER A 316 -5.61 11.32 -12.59
CA SER A 316 -4.54 10.47 -13.12
C SER A 316 -5.09 9.52 -14.19
N PHE A 317 -4.25 9.12 -15.14
CA PHE A 317 -4.59 8.08 -16.12
C PHE A 317 -5.12 6.80 -15.46
N THR A 318 -4.53 6.38 -14.33
CA THR A 318 -5.00 5.19 -13.60
C THR A 318 -6.42 5.33 -13.07
N THR A 319 -6.84 6.54 -12.69
CA THR A 319 -8.20 6.82 -12.23
C THR A 319 -9.17 6.76 -13.39
N ILE A 320 -8.82 7.40 -14.51
CA ILE A 320 -9.61 7.42 -15.75
C ILE A 320 -9.79 5.98 -16.28
N SER A 321 -8.71 5.20 -16.35
CA SER A 321 -8.74 3.79 -16.78
C SER A 321 -9.65 2.92 -15.91
N ARG A 322 -9.70 3.15 -14.59
CA ARG A 322 -10.59 2.40 -13.70
C ARG A 322 -12.06 2.68 -13.98
N VAL A 323 -12.43 3.96 -14.19
CA VAL A 323 -13.80 4.34 -14.53
C VAL A 323 -14.17 3.78 -15.89
N SER A 324 -13.29 3.89 -16.89
CA SER A 324 -13.51 3.33 -18.22
C SER A 324 -13.73 1.81 -18.20
N ARG A 325 -12.96 1.07 -17.40
CA ARG A 325 -13.15 -0.37 -17.24
C ARG A 325 -14.47 -0.68 -16.55
N GLN A 326 -14.80 0.04 -15.48
CA GLN A 326 -16.07 -0.13 -14.79
C GLN A 326 -17.23 0.05 -15.76
N MET A 327 -17.23 1.13 -16.57
CA MET A 327 -18.27 1.35 -17.58
C MET A 327 -18.36 0.21 -18.60
N GLN A 328 -17.24 -0.39 -18.99
CA GLN A 328 -17.25 -1.55 -19.88
C GLN A 328 -17.86 -2.79 -19.20
N GLU A 329 -17.55 -3.00 -17.92
CA GLU A 329 -18.07 -4.11 -17.11
C GLU A 329 -19.58 -3.96 -16.82
N THR A 330 -20.08 -2.73 -16.66
CA THR A 330 -21.48 -2.42 -16.34
C THR A 330 -22.34 -2.07 -17.55
N GLY A 331 -21.85 -2.30 -18.78
CA GLY A 331 -22.62 -2.00 -20.00
C GLY A 331 -22.89 -0.50 -20.24
N GLY A 332 -22.10 0.38 -19.63
CA GLY A 332 -22.21 1.83 -19.80
C GLY A 332 -22.82 2.57 -18.62
N ASP A 333 -23.12 1.90 -17.50
CA ASP A 333 -23.58 2.57 -16.28
C ASP A 333 -22.57 3.63 -15.82
N ARG A 334 -23.08 4.84 -15.61
CA ARG A 334 -22.31 6.03 -15.24
C ARG A 334 -22.23 6.24 -13.74
N ASP A 335 -23.08 5.57 -12.96
CA ASP A 335 -23.07 5.75 -11.53
C ASP A 335 -21.87 5.04 -10.88
N PRO A 336 -21.21 5.68 -9.91
CA PRO A 336 -20.12 5.05 -9.18
C PRO A 336 -20.68 3.84 -8.42
N PRO A 337 -19.93 2.73 -8.35
CA PRO A 337 -20.42 1.51 -7.74
C PRO A 337 -20.63 1.77 -6.26
N GLU A 338 -21.70 1.20 -5.70
CA GLU A 338 -21.97 1.34 -4.29
C GLU A 338 -20.77 0.92 -3.45
N HIS A 339 -20.44 1.74 -2.46
CA HIS A 339 -19.32 1.46 -1.58
C HIS A 339 -19.55 0.10 -0.90
N GLY A 340 -18.60 -0.84 -1.00
CA GLY A 340 -18.80 -2.22 -0.51
C GLY A 340 -19.18 -2.35 0.97
N LEU A 341 -18.93 -1.30 1.78
CA LEU A 341 -19.44 -1.23 3.16
C LEU A 341 -20.98 -1.15 3.22
N LYS A 342 -21.64 -0.41 2.31
CA LYS A 342 -23.11 -0.33 2.27
C LYS A 342 -23.74 -1.68 1.93
N LYS A 343 -23.20 -2.38 0.92
CA LYS A 343 -23.65 -3.74 0.56
C LYS A 343 -23.56 -4.70 1.76
N LEU A 344 -22.47 -4.62 2.52
CA LEU A 344 -22.25 -5.48 3.69
C LEU A 344 -23.18 -5.18 4.87
N PHE A 345 -23.70 -3.94 5.00
CA PHE A 345 -24.72 -3.60 5.98
C PHE A 345 -26.12 -3.98 5.52
N GLN A 346 -26.42 -3.82 4.23
CA GLN A 346 -27.70 -4.25 3.66
C GLN A 346 -27.88 -5.77 3.71
N SER A 347 -26.83 -6.54 3.41
CA SER A 347 -26.87 -8.01 3.46
C SER A 347 -27.04 -8.58 4.86
N LYS A 348 -26.71 -7.81 5.92
CA LYS A 348 -26.88 -8.22 7.32
C LYS A 348 -28.25 -7.92 7.90
N ASN A 349 -29.04 -7.09 7.22
CA ASN A 349 -30.37 -6.67 7.66
C ASN A 349 -31.48 -7.35 6.85
N LEU A 350 -31.15 -8.25 5.93
CA LEU A 350 -32.15 -9.11 5.31
C LEU A 350 -32.55 -10.18 6.32
N PRO A 351 -33.84 -10.32 6.67
CA PRO A 351 -34.30 -11.43 7.49
C PRO A 351 -33.92 -12.73 6.77
N GLU A 352 -33.32 -13.66 7.52
CA GLU A 352 -33.17 -15.04 7.04
C GLU A 352 -34.59 -15.53 6.75
N GLU A 353 -34.93 -15.69 5.46
CA GLU A 353 -36.16 -16.39 5.08
C GLU A 353 -36.08 -17.76 5.72
N GLY A 354 -36.98 -18.00 6.67
CA GLY A 354 -36.95 -19.18 7.52
C GLY A 354 -36.99 -20.44 6.67
N ASP A 355 -36.10 -21.37 7.00
CA ASP A 355 -36.23 -22.76 6.60
C ASP A 355 -37.62 -23.25 7.02
N GLU A 356 -38.53 -23.31 6.06
CA GLU A 356 -39.85 -23.90 6.18
C GLU A 356 -39.64 -25.40 6.46
N GLN A 357 -39.65 -25.75 7.75
CA GLN A 357 -39.60 -27.13 8.21
C GLN A 357 -40.87 -27.84 7.73
N THR A 358 -40.73 -28.65 6.69
CA THR A 358 -41.65 -29.71 6.31
C THR A 358 -41.73 -30.72 7.45
N SER A 359 -42.65 -30.49 8.39
CA SER A 359 -43.05 -31.50 9.38
C SER A 359 -43.96 -32.52 8.70
N THR A 360 -43.37 -33.65 8.32
CA THR A 360 -44.10 -34.87 7.96
C THR A 360 -44.85 -35.36 9.20
N LEU A 361 -46.19 -35.27 9.14
CA LEU A 361 -47.11 -35.89 10.09
C LEU A 361 -47.03 -37.42 9.94
N HIS A 362 -46.62 -38.09 11.01
CA HIS A 362 -46.84 -39.51 11.22
C HIS A 362 -48.21 -39.66 11.91
N ASP A 363 -49.21 -40.18 11.20
CA ASP A 363 -50.43 -40.71 11.82
C ASP A 363 -50.28 -42.21 12.06
N ILE A 364 -50.35 -42.59 13.34
CA ILE A 364 -50.67 -43.92 13.84
C ILE A 364 -51.88 -43.71 14.76
N THR A 365 -53.09 -44.03 14.32
CA THR A 365 -53.96 -45.08 14.89
C THR A 365 -55.24 -45.21 14.07
#